data_AF-A0A0Q6VUZ3-F1
#
_entry.id   AF-A0A0Q6VUZ3-F1
#
_cell.length_a   1.000
_cell.length_b   1.000
_cell.length_c   1.000
_cell.angle_alpha   90.00
_cell.angle_beta   90.00
_cell.angle_gamma   90.00
#
_symmetry.space_group_name_H-M   'P 1'
#
loop_
_entity.id
_entity.type
_entity.pdbx_description
1 polymer ?
#
loop_
_entity_poly.entity_id
_entity_poly.type
_entity_poly.pdbx_seq_one_letter_code
_entity_poly.pdbx_strand_id
1 'polypeptide(L)'
;MLSHMLRSVVSGLERRKHVTIGLQMMGRKHVGYGVELDLYGTFRVAMLKTISDILGGGLTREIEDSWSATLDVILGLMKEGAGAEIRRI
;
A
#
# COMPACT_ATOMS: atom_id res chain seq x y z
N MET A 1 -8.87 -9.74 2.54
CA MET A 1 -7.62 -9.61 1.76
C MET A 1 -6.72 -8.47 2.24
N LEU A 2 -7.25 -7.27 2.51
CA LEU A 2 -6.47 -6.09 2.93
C LEU A 2 -5.67 -6.29 4.24
N SER A 3 -6.32 -6.74 5.31
CA SER A 3 -5.65 -7.00 6.59
C SER A 3 -4.52 -8.05 6.49
N HIS A 4 -4.69 -9.04 5.63
CA HIS A 4 -3.67 -10.05 5.36
C HIS A 4 -2.47 -9.47 4.61
N MET A 5 -2.70 -8.62 3.59
CA MET A 5 -1.64 -7.91 2.89
C MET A 5 -0.84 -7.01 3.84
N LEU A 6 -1.52 -6.19 4.65
CA LEU A 6 -0.86 -5.29 5.60
C LEU A 6 0.00 -6.08 6.60
N ARG A 7 -0.51 -7.20 7.13
CA ARG A 7 0.26 -8.10 8.01
C ARG A 7 1.48 -8.68 7.30
N SER A 8 1.35 -9.12 6.06
CA SER A 8 2.47 -9.67 5.27
C SER A 8 3.52 -8.63 4.93
N VAL A 9 3.14 -7.38 4.68
CA VAL A 9 4.10 -6.29 4.47
C VAL A 9 4.84 -6.00 5.77
N VAL A 10 4.13 -5.82 6.89
CA VAL A 10 4.72 -5.54 8.20
C VAL A 10 5.63 -6.68 8.66
N SER A 11 5.22 -7.94 8.51
CA SER A 11 6.06 -9.10 8.84
C SER A 11 7.21 -9.35 7.86
N GLY A 12 7.12 -8.77 6.66
CA GLY A 12 8.09 -8.91 5.59
C GLY A 12 9.13 -7.79 5.53
N LEU A 13 9.06 -6.76 6.37
CA LEU A 13 9.97 -5.59 6.33
C LEU A 13 11.46 -5.98 6.43
N GLU A 14 11.78 -7.09 7.11
CA GLU A 14 13.15 -7.63 7.20
C GLU A 14 13.61 -8.37 5.92
N ARG A 15 12.69 -8.75 5.02
CA ARG A 15 12.94 -9.49 3.77
C ARG A 15 12.62 -8.66 2.53
N ARG A 16 13.28 -7.49 2.43
CA ARG A 16 13.03 -6.44 1.42
C ARG A 16 12.75 -6.92 -0.01
N LYS A 17 13.57 -7.82 -0.58
CA LYS A 17 13.44 -8.24 -1.99
C LYS A 17 12.11 -8.97 -2.30
N HIS A 18 11.61 -9.81 -1.40
CA HIS A 18 10.38 -10.58 -1.66
C HIS A 18 9.12 -9.71 -1.53
N VAL A 19 9.14 -8.71 -0.64
CA VAL A 19 8.04 -7.76 -0.46
C VAL A 19 7.88 -6.91 -1.73
N THR A 20 8.98 -6.43 -2.31
CA THR A 20 8.94 -5.63 -3.55
C THR A 20 8.23 -6.35 -4.70
N ILE A 21 8.67 -7.59 -5.02
CA ILE A 21 8.08 -8.37 -6.12
C ILE A 21 6.61 -8.68 -5.84
N GLY A 22 6.28 -9.04 -4.59
CA GLY A 22 4.91 -9.31 -4.17
C GLY A 22 3.97 -8.13 -4.39
N LEU A 23 4.38 -6.93 -3.98
CA LEU A 23 3.59 -5.70 -4.12
C LEU A 23 3.40 -5.30 -5.58
N GLN A 24 4.44 -5.37 -6.41
CA GLN A 24 4.30 -5.10 -7.84
C GLN A 24 3.36 -6.12 -8.52
N MET A 25 3.43 -7.41 -8.17
CA MET A 25 2.49 -8.41 -8.67
C MET A 25 1.05 -8.11 -8.23
N MET A 26 0.85 -7.62 -7.00
CA MET A 26 -0.46 -7.21 -6.54
C MET A 26 -0.98 -6.02 -7.37
N GLY A 27 -0.15 -5.04 -7.65
CA GLY A 27 -0.46 -3.93 -8.56
C GLY A 27 -0.98 -4.41 -9.92
N ARG A 28 -0.25 -5.32 -10.57
CA ARG A 28 -0.67 -5.92 -11.85
C ARG A 28 -2.06 -6.57 -11.76
N LYS A 29 -2.32 -7.33 -10.68
CA LYS A 29 -3.64 -7.96 -10.46
C LYS A 29 -4.77 -6.94 -10.28
N HIS A 30 -4.48 -5.80 -9.66
CA HIS A 30 -5.49 -4.75 -9.41
C HIS A 30 -5.95 -4.08 -10.70
N VAL A 31 -5.11 -4.04 -11.75
CA VAL A 31 -5.55 -3.60 -13.08
C VAL A 31 -6.68 -4.50 -13.61
N GLY A 32 -6.56 -5.82 -13.43
CA GLY A 32 -7.62 -6.77 -13.78
C GLY A 32 -8.91 -6.63 -12.97
N TYR A 33 -8.88 -5.91 -11.84
CA TYR A 33 -10.07 -5.57 -11.06
C TYR A 33 -10.69 -4.22 -11.43
N GLY A 34 -10.12 -3.51 -12.41
CA GLY A 34 -10.55 -2.18 -12.81
C GLY A 34 -10.02 -1.05 -11.91
N VAL A 35 -8.96 -1.28 -11.13
CA VAL A 35 -8.36 -0.22 -10.32
C VAL A 35 -7.52 0.71 -11.19
N GLU A 36 -7.88 1.98 -11.20
CA GLU A 36 -7.15 3.04 -11.88
C GLU A 36 -5.99 3.60 -11.02
N LEU A 37 -4.99 4.18 -11.68
CA LEU A 37 -3.79 4.73 -11.02
C LEU A 37 -4.10 5.86 -10.02
N ASP A 38 -5.19 6.59 -10.22
CA ASP A 38 -5.61 7.70 -9.36
C ASP A 38 -6.26 7.22 -8.06
N LEU A 39 -6.87 6.02 -8.07
CA LEU A 39 -7.50 5.43 -6.88
C LEU A 39 -6.51 5.10 -5.76
N TYR A 40 -5.22 4.92 -6.08
CA TYR A 40 -4.16 4.74 -5.07
C TYR A 40 -4.03 5.96 -4.15
N GLY A 41 -4.18 7.17 -4.69
CA GLY A 41 -4.14 8.41 -3.89
C GLY A 41 -5.34 8.50 -2.95
N THR A 42 -6.54 8.25 -3.46
CA THR A 42 -7.78 8.21 -2.66
C THR A 42 -7.70 7.17 -1.55
N PHE A 43 -7.22 5.96 -1.87
CA PHE A 43 -7.05 4.90 -0.89
C PHE A 43 -6.05 5.28 0.21
N ARG A 44 -4.93 5.93 -0.13
CA ARG A 44 -3.94 6.40 0.84
C ARG A 44 -4.57 7.31 1.89
N VAL A 45 -5.33 8.30 1.45
CA VAL A 45 -6.01 9.27 2.33
C VAL A 45 -7.00 8.54 3.25
N ALA A 46 -7.84 7.66 2.68
CA ALA A 46 -8.82 6.90 3.45
C ALA A 46 -8.15 5.98 4.49
N MET A 47 -7.04 5.34 4.14
CA MET A 47 -6.32 4.44 5.04
C MET A 47 -5.65 5.19 6.19
N LEU A 48 -4.97 6.31 5.93
CA LEU A 48 -4.40 7.15 6.99
C LEU A 48 -5.47 7.67 7.94
N LYS A 49 -6.61 8.10 7.39
CA LYS A 49 -7.75 8.51 8.21
C LYS A 49 -8.25 7.36 9.09
N THR A 50 -8.39 6.17 8.52
CA THR A 50 -8.80 4.96 9.26
C THR A 50 -7.82 4.63 10.40
N ILE A 51 -6.52 4.72 10.16
CA ILE A 51 -5.48 4.49 11.18
C ILE A 51 -5.58 5.54 12.30
N SER A 52 -5.75 6.81 11.94
CA SER A 52 -5.95 7.89 12.91
C SER A 52 -7.19 7.66 13.78
N ASP A 53 -8.31 7.26 13.18
CA ASP A 53 -9.55 6.99 13.90
C ASP A 53 -9.43 5.79 14.85
N ILE A 54 -8.69 4.74 14.46
CA ILE A 54 -8.43 3.57 15.30
C ILE A 54 -7.50 3.88 16.47
N LEU A 55 -6.44 4.67 16.23
CA LEU A 55 -5.45 4.99 17.27
C LEU A 55 -5.95 6.05 18.24
N GLY A 56 -6.83 6.95 17.81
CA GLY A 56 -7.43 7.99 18.63
C GLY A 56 -6.37 8.79 19.41
N GLY A 57 -6.52 8.86 20.73
CA GLY A 57 -5.57 9.55 21.62
C GLY A 57 -4.17 8.92 21.69
N GLY A 58 -3.97 7.72 21.15
CA GLY A 58 -2.67 7.06 21.02
C GLY A 58 -1.88 7.45 19.77
N LEU A 59 -2.45 8.25 18.86
CA LEU A 59 -1.75 8.70 17.66
C LEU A 59 -0.69 9.74 18.02
N THR A 60 0.58 9.35 17.92
CA THR A 60 1.70 10.28 17.98
C THR A 60 2.15 10.66 16.58
N ARG A 61 2.85 11.80 16.45
CA ARG A 61 3.43 12.23 15.16
C ARG A 61 4.38 11.19 14.57
N GLU A 62 5.19 10.55 15.41
CA GLU A 62 6.11 9.49 14.98
C GLU A 62 5.36 8.29 14.38
N ILE A 63 4.23 7.89 14.98
CA ILE A 63 3.40 6.80 14.48
C ILE A 63 2.73 7.19 13.16
N GLU A 64 2.20 8.42 13.07
CA GLU A 64 1.59 8.94 11.85
C GLU A 64 2.58 9.00 10.68
N ASP A 65 3.78 9.55 10.91
CA ASP A 65 4.85 9.65 9.93
C ASP A 65 5.30 8.24 9.46
N SER A 66 5.41 7.29 10.39
CA SER A 66 5.78 5.91 10.09
C SER A 66 4.74 5.21 9.21
N TRP A 67 3.45 5.40 9.50
CA TRP A 67 2.37 4.86 8.67
C TRP A 67 2.29 5.53 7.31
N SER A 68 2.48 6.84 7.25
CA SER A 68 2.55 7.61 6.00
C SER A 68 3.64 7.07 5.09
N ALA A 69 4.88 6.97 5.59
CA ALA A 69 6.01 6.43 4.85
C ALA A 69 5.80 4.97 4.41
N THR A 70 5.22 4.14 5.29
CA THR A 70 4.91 2.74 4.97
C THR A 70 3.90 2.64 3.82
N LEU A 71 2.84 3.44 3.86
CA LEU A 71 1.84 3.47 2.79
C LEU A 71 2.41 4.01 1.48
N ASP A 72 3.31 4.99 1.52
CA ASP A 72 3.99 5.48 0.32
C ASP A 72 4.79 4.39 -0.38
N VAL A 73 5.54 3.58 0.39
CA VAL A 73 6.28 2.45 -0.17
C VAL A 73 5.34 1.40 -0.75
N ILE A 74 4.30 1.00 -0.01
CA ILE A 74 3.36 -0.04 -0.45
C ILE A 74 2.66 0.38 -1.74
N LEU A 75 2.08 1.57 -1.74
CA LEU A 75 1.27 2.06 -2.84
C LEU A 75 2.14 2.44 -4.03
N GLY A 76 3.35 2.96 -3.82
CA GLY A 76 4.32 3.21 -4.88
C GLY A 76 4.65 1.94 -5.65
N LEU A 77 5.03 0.86 -4.96
CA LEU A 77 5.37 -0.42 -5.58
C LEU A 77 4.17 -1.07 -6.29
N MET A 78 2.98 -0.98 -5.70
CA MET A 78 1.77 -1.45 -6.38
C MET A 78 1.46 -0.61 -7.63
N LYS A 79 1.58 0.72 -7.54
CA LYS A 79 1.34 1.64 -8.67
C LYS A 79 2.34 1.43 -9.80
N GLU A 80 3.61 1.16 -9.49
CA GLU A 80 4.62 0.73 -10.47
C GLU A 80 4.20 -0.54 -11.21
N GLY A 81 3.75 -1.56 -10.45
CA GLY A 81 3.27 -2.82 -11.01
C GLY A 81 2.06 -2.62 -11.92
N ALA A 82 1.08 -1.84 -11.48
CA ALA A 82 -0.10 -1.49 -12.26
C ALA A 82 0.24 -0.71 -13.53
N GLY A 83 1.09 0.30 -13.43
CA GLY A 83 1.53 1.08 -14.60
C GLY A 83 2.30 0.24 -15.62
N ALA A 84 3.10 -0.73 -15.17
CA ALA A 84 3.76 -1.68 -16.06
C ALA A 84 2.78 -2.60 -16.78
N GLU A 85 1.70 -3.03 -16.12
CA GLU A 85 0.65 -3.86 -16.73
C GLU A 85 -0.17 -3.07 -17.74
N ILE A 86 -0.60 -1.85 -17.40
CA ILE A 86 -1.37 -0.98 -18.28
C ILE A 86 -0.63 -0.74 -19.60
N ARG A 87 0.71 -0.56 -19.56
CA ARG A 87 1.53 -0.38 -20.77
C ARG A 87 1.70 -1.63 -21.63
N ARG A 88 1.36 -2.82 -21.11
CA ARG A 88 1.46 -4.09 -21.85
C ARG A 88 0.17 -4.44 -22.59
N ILE A 89 -0.95 -3.82 -22.22
CA ILE A 89 -2.27 -3.95 -22.83
C ILE A 89 -2.35 -2.93 -23.98
#